data_AF-A0A3C0CTE9-F1
#
_entry.id   AF-A0A3C0CTE9-F1
#
_cell.length_a   1.000
_cell.length_b   1.000
_cell.length_c   1.000
_cell.angle_alpha   90.00
_cell.angle_beta   90.00
_cell.angle_gamma   90.00
#
_symmetry.space_group_name_H-M   'P 1'
#
loop_
_entity.id
_entity.type
_entity.pdbx_description
1 polymer ?
#
loop_
_entity_poly.entity_id
_entity_poly.type
_entity_poly.pdbx_seq_one_letter_code
_entity_poly.pdbx_strand_id
1 'polypeptide(L)'
;VIPALENIVSWHERDLTNSSVERIIIPDSFLLADYLLNTFARVVEGLLVYPENMRRNLEQMGGLVFSERIMLKLVEKGLSREDAYVIVQENAAKAWAGENFKDALASDTRVASKLNKNELAEIFDYKHHVRNVDVIFDRLGL
;
A
#
# COMPACT_ATOMS: atom_id res chain seq x y z
N VAL A 1 -4.71 29.34 -2.78
CA VAL A 1 -6.14 28.98 -2.92
C VAL A 1 -7.04 30.01 -2.26
N ILE A 2 -6.94 30.24 -0.95
CA ILE A 2 -7.78 31.21 -0.21
C ILE A 2 -7.85 32.62 -0.86
N PRO A 3 -6.73 33.32 -1.16
CA PRO A 3 -6.80 34.66 -1.75
C PRO A 3 -7.42 34.68 -3.16
N ALA A 4 -7.25 33.60 -3.94
CA ALA A 4 -7.88 33.49 -5.26
C ALA A 4 -9.41 33.33 -5.15
N LEU A 5 -9.89 32.64 -4.11
CA LEU A 5 -11.33 32.47 -3.85
C LEU A 5 -11.95 33.75 -3.28
N GLU A 6 -11.23 34.48 -2.42
CA GLU A 6 -11.69 35.77 -1.90
C GLU A 6 -11.85 36.81 -3.02
N ASN A 7 -10.98 36.77 -4.03
CA ASN A 7 -11.07 37.64 -5.22
C ASN A 7 -12.34 37.45 -6.07
N ILE A 8 -13.15 36.40 -5.83
CA ILE A 8 -14.41 36.17 -6.57
C ILE A 8 -15.47 37.21 -6.19
N VAL A 9 -15.51 37.63 -4.93
CA VAL A 9 -16.58 38.51 -4.42
C VAL A 9 -16.21 39.96 -4.66
N SER A 10 -16.69 40.51 -5.78
CA SER A 10 -16.50 41.90 -6.16
C SER A 10 -17.78 42.73 -5.98
N TRP A 11 -17.64 44.04 -5.78
CA TRP A 11 -18.79 44.93 -5.55
C TRP A 11 -19.41 45.42 -6.86
N HIS A 12 -20.74 45.24 -7.00
CA HIS A 12 -21.52 45.63 -8.18
C HIS A 12 -20.97 45.06 -9.50
N GLU A 13 -20.65 45.89 -10.50
CA GLU A 13 -20.13 45.45 -11.80
C GLU A 13 -18.67 45.00 -11.73
N ARG A 14 -17.88 45.57 -10.80
CA ARG A 14 -16.50 45.20 -10.42
C ARG A 14 -15.83 46.27 -9.54
N ASP A 15 -14.88 45.83 -8.72
CA ASP A 15 -13.84 46.64 -8.09
C ASP A 15 -12.44 46.23 -8.62
N LEU A 16 -11.36 46.71 -7.97
CA LEU A 16 -9.97 46.47 -8.38
C LEU A 16 -9.11 45.85 -7.27
N THR A 17 -9.72 45.39 -6.17
CA THR A 17 -8.99 44.84 -5.03
C THR A 17 -8.25 43.55 -5.39
N ASN A 18 -8.83 42.75 -6.28
CA ASN A 18 -8.23 41.52 -6.81
C ASN A 18 -6.91 41.77 -7.56
N SER A 19 -6.73 42.94 -8.19
CA SER A 19 -5.57 43.27 -9.03
C SER A 19 -4.24 43.23 -8.27
N SER A 20 -4.19 43.73 -7.02
CA SER A 20 -2.95 43.70 -6.23
C SER A 20 -2.58 42.28 -5.81
N VAL A 21 -3.58 41.48 -5.46
CA VAL A 21 -3.43 40.07 -5.09
C VAL A 21 -2.99 39.25 -6.30
N GLU A 22 -3.67 39.40 -7.44
CA GLU A 22 -3.41 38.66 -8.69
C GLU A 22 -2.01 38.92 -9.24
N ARG A 23 -1.47 40.13 -9.09
CA ARG A 23 -0.08 40.46 -9.47
C ARG A 23 0.97 39.65 -8.74
N ILE A 24 0.63 39.09 -7.58
CA ILE A 24 1.51 38.22 -6.80
C ILE A 24 1.13 36.76 -7.06
N ILE A 25 -0.13 36.40 -6.77
CA ILE A 25 -0.51 34.99 -6.71
C ILE A 25 -0.48 34.31 -8.08
N ILE A 26 -0.74 35.03 -9.17
CA ILE A 26 -0.72 34.44 -10.51
C ILE A 26 0.71 34.07 -10.92
N PRO A 27 1.67 35.03 -11.05
CA PRO A 27 3.01 34.69 -11.47
C PRO A 27 3.69 33.72 -10.51
N ASP A 28 3.56 33.92 -9.20
CA ASP A 28 4.22 33.07 -8.22
C ASP A 28 3.69 31.63 -8.26
N SER A 29 2.37 31.45 -8.41
CA SER A 29 1.80 30.10 -8.49
C SER A 29 2.23 29.37 -9.75
N PHE A 30 2.24 30.04 -10.91
CA PHE A 30 2.67 29.42 -12.16
C PHE A 30 4.17 29.09 -12.15
N LEU A 31 5.02 30.02 -11.70
CA LEU A 31 6.46 29.80 -11.61
C LEU A 31 6.79 28.68 -10.60
N LEU A 32 6.13 28.66 -9.44
CA LEU A 32 6.33 27.62 -8.46
C LEU A 32 5.86 26.26 -8.98
N ALA A 33 4.70 26.18 -9.62
CA ALA A 33 4.19 24.94 -10.19
C ALA A 33 5.14 24.39 -11.27
N ASP A 34 5.61 25.23 -12.19
CA ASP A 34 6.58 24.84 -13.21
C ASP A 34 7.88 24.29 -12.58
N TYR A 35 8.42 25.01 -11.58
CA TYR A 35 9.61 24.58 -10.88
C TYR A 35 9.43 23.23 -10.15
N LEU A 36 8.30 23.07 -9.44
CA LEU A 36 8.00 21.84 -8.70
C LEU A 36 7.83 20.65 -9.63
N LEU A 37 7.11 20.80 -10.74
CA LEU A 37 6.89 19.73 -11.71
C LEU A 37 8.20 19.27 -12.34
N ASN A 38 9.02 20.19 -12.83
CA ASN A 38 10.31 19.86 -13.43
C ASN A 38 11.29 19.26 -12.41
N THR A 39 11.30 19.77 -11.18
CA THR A 39 12.18 19.25 -10.13
C THR A 39 11.75 17.86 -9.70
N PHE A 40 10.45 17.64 -9.49
CA PHE A 40 9.94 16.33 -9.10
C PHE A 40 10.10 15.29 -10.21
N ALA A 41 9.89 15.66 -11.48
CA ALA A 41 10.15 14.78 -12.61
C ALA A 41 11.60 14.27 -12.63
N ARG A 42 12.59 15.17 -12.42
CA ARG A 42 14.01 14.79 -12.31
C ARG A 42 14.30 13.88 -11.12
N VAL A 43 13.64 14.11 -9.99
CA VAL A 43 13.78 13.23 -8.81
C VAL A 43 13.25 11.84 -9.10
N VAL A 44 12.08 11.72 -9.74
CA VAL A 44 11.49 10.42 -10.10
C VAL A 44 12.32 9.71 -11.17
N GLU A 45 12.81 10.43 -12.18
CA GLU A 45 13.69 9.90 -13.23
C GLU A 45 15.02 9.37 -12.66
N GLY A 46 15.60 10.09 -11.70
CA GLY A 46 16.84 9.71 -11.01
C GLY A 46 16.64 8.79 -9.80
N LEU A 47 15.42 8.32 -9.53
CA LEU A 47 15.12 7.58 -8.31
C LEU A 47 15.76 6.19 -8.33
N LEU A 48 16.68 5.94 -7.40
CA LEU A 48 17.27 4.62 -7.20
C LEU A 48 16.33 3.73 -6.36
N VAL A 49 15.74 2.74 -7.01
CA VAL A 49 14.91 1.71 -6.36
C VAL A 49 15.76 0.48 -6.05
N TYR A 50 15.64 -0.06 -4.84
CA TYR A 50 16.40 -1.23 -4.36
C TYR A 50 15.47 -2.43 -4.10
N PRO A 51 15.16 -3.26 -5.12
CA PRO A 51 14.23 -4.39 -4.98
C PRO A 51 14.59 -5.37 -3.87
N GLU A 52 15.88 -5.61 -3.63
CA GLU A 52 16.34 -6.50 -2.56
C GLU A 52 15.96 -5.99 -1.17
N ASN A 53 16.04 -4.68 -0.94
CA ASN A 53 15.61 -4.09 0.32
C ASN A 53 14.08 -4.15 0.47
N MET A 54 13.33 -3.95 -0.62
CA MET A 54 11.87 -4.10 -0.61
C MET A 54 11.47 -5.53 -0.23
N ARG A 55 12.12 -6.53 -0.86
CA ARG A 55 11.90 -7.94 -0.56
C ARG A 55 12.28 -8.27 0.88
N ARG A 56 13.46 -7.84 1.33
CA ARG A 56 13.92 -8.04 2.72
C ARG A 56 12.91 -7.49 3.72
N ASN A 57 12.37 -6.30 3.48
CA ASN A 57 11.39 -5.68 4.38
C ASN A 57 10.08 -6.49 4.45
N LEU A 58 9.61 -7.04 3.33
CA LEU A 58 8.43 -7.91 3.31
C LEU A 58 8.63 -9.21 4.11
N GLU A 59 9.86 -9.72 4.15
CA GLU A 59 10.22 -10.98 4.82
C GLU A 59 10.55 -10.79 6.31
N GLN A 60 10.62 -9.56 6.83
CA GLN A 60 11.05 -9.26 8.21
C GLN A 60 10.23 -9.96 9.29
N MET A 61 8.95 -10.25 9.03
CA MET A 61 8.06 -10.94 9.96
C MET A 61 7.76 -12.39 9.51
N GLY A 62 8.66 -13.01 8.74
CA GLY A 62 8.53 -14.40 8.29
C GLY A 62 7.28 -14.69 7.46
N GLY A 63 6.80 -13.71 6.71
CA GLY A 63 5.60 -13.82 5.88
C GLY A 63 4.28 -13.52 6.59
N LEU A 64 4.29 -12.76 7.69
CA LEU A 64 3.05 -12.31 8.37
C LEU A 64 2.02 -11.65 7.43
N VAL A 65 2.49 -11.03 6.33
CA VAL A 65 1.65 -10.46 5.27
C VAL A 65 0.67 -11.47 4.65
N PHE A 66 0.93 -12.77 4.78
CA PHE A 66 0.08 -13.86 4.28
C PHE A 66 -1.00 -14.32 5.29
N SER A 67 -1.09 -13.70 6.47
CA SER A 67 -2.03 -14.07 7.54
C SER A 67 -3.49 -14.19 7.08
N GLU A 68 -3.99 -13.25 6.28
CA GLU A 68 -5.34 -13.32 5.72
C GLU A 68 -5.53 -14.56 4.85
N ARG A 69 -4.56 -14.88 3.98
CA ARG A 69 -4.67 -16.06 3.10
C ARG A 69 -4.70 -17.36 3.90
N ILE A 70 -3.94 -17.44 4.98
CA ILE A 70 -3.97 -18.60 5.90
C ILE A 70 -5.35 -18.72 6.54
N MET A 71 -5.91 -17.62 7.06
CA MET A 71 -7.24 -17.61 7.66
C MET A 71 -8.30 -18.08 6.66
N LEU A 72 -8.32 -17.52 5.44
CA LEU A 72 -9.26 -17.93 4.39
C LEU A 72 -9.09 -19.41 4.03
N LYS A 73 -7.86 -19.89 3.94
CA LYS A 73 -7.60 -21.29 3.59
C LYS A 73 -8.04 -22.25 4.69
N LEU A 74 -7.90 -21.88 5.96
CA LEU A 74 -8.41 -22.66 7.09
C LEU A 74 -9.95 -22.73 7.07
N VAL A 75 -10.62 -21.62 6.74
CA VAL A 75 -12.09 -21.59 6.57
C VAL A 75 -12.52 -22.49 5.40
N GLU A 76 -11.82 -22.46 4.26
CA GLU A 76 -12.05 -23.37 3.14
C GLU A 76 -11.90 -24.86 3.52
N LYS A 77 -11.02 -25.16 4.50
CA LYS A 77 -10.80 -26.51 5.05
C LYS A 77 -11.79 -26.88 6.17
N GLY A 78 -12.85 -26.07 6.35
CA GLY A 78 -13.98 -26.36 7.21
C GLY A 78 -13.84 -25.88 8.66
N LEU A 79 -12.95 -24.92 8.94
CA LEU A 79 -12.98 -24.20 10.23
C LEU A 79 -14.04 -23.09 10.19
N SER A 80 -14.58 -22.77 11.37
CA SER A 80 -15.32 -21.53 11.52
C SER A 80 -14.38 -20.33 11.33
N ARG A 81 -14.94 -19.19 10.93
CA ARG A 81 -14.15 -17.96 10.77
C ARG A 81 -13.51 -17.51 12.08
N GLU A 82 -14.21 -17.70 13.20
CA GLU A 82 -13.73 -17.36 14.54
C GLU A 82 -12.54 -18.24 14.93
N ASP A 83 -12.63 -19.56 14.74
CA ASP A 83 -11.54 -20.49 15.05
C ASP A 83 -10.30 -20.20 14.18
N ALA A 84 -10.51 -20.00 12.87
CA ALA A 84 -9.43 -19.66 11.95
C ALA A 84 -8.74 -18.34 12.33
N TYR A 85 -9.52 -17.35 12.77
CA TYR A 85 -9.00 -16.06 13.23
C TYR A 85 -8.14 -16.23 14.48
N VAL A 86 -8.62 -16.95 15.51
CA VAL A 86 -7.84 -17.18 16.74
C VAL A 86 -6.52 -17.89 16.44
N ILE A 87 -6.54 -18.95 15.62
CA ILE A 87 -5.33 -19.68 15.25
C ILE A 87 -4.31 -18.77 14.56
N VAL A 88 -4.75 -17.96 13.60
CA VAL A 88 -3.88 -17.05 12.86
C VAL A 88 -3.36 -15.94 13.78
N GLN A 89 -4.21 -15.38 14.64
CA GLN A 89 -3.83 -14.32 15.58
C GLN A 89 -2.77 -14.79 16.58
N GLU A 90 -2.93 -15.98 17.15
CA GLU A 90 -1.96 -16.55 18.10
C GLU A 90 -0.59 -16.78 17.45
N ASN A 91 -0.56 -17.28 16.21
CA ASN A 91 0.69 -17.48 15.48
C ASN A 91 1.28 -16.15 14.97
N ALA A 92 0.45 -15.16 14.66
CA ALA A 92 0.89 -13.81 14.35
C ALA A 92 1.57 -13.14 15.56
N ALA A 93 1.04 -13.35 16.78
CA ALA A 93 1.66 -12.83 18.00
C ALA A 93 3.07 -13.39 18.22
N LYS A 94 3.32 -14.66 17.89
CA LYS A 94 4.67 -15.25 17.91
C LYS A 94 5.61 -14.59 16.90
N ALA A 95 5.09 -14.25 15.72
CA ALA A 95 5.87 -13.53 14.71
C ALA A 95 6.29 -12.14 15.20
N TRP A 96 5.41 -11.44 15.93
CA TRP A 96 5.75 -10.18 16.58
C TRP A 96 6.81 -10.33 17.69
N ALA A 97 6.89 -11.50 18.33
CA ALA A 97 7.93 -11.83 19.30
C ALA A 97 9.28 -12.22 18.67
N GLY A 98 9.37 -12.23 17.33
CA GLY A 98 10.60 -12.50 16.58
C GLY A 98 10.68 -13.89 15.95
N GLU A 99 9.63 -14.71 16.06
CA GLU A 99 9.57 -15.99 15.36
C GLU A 99 9.21 -15.82 13.87
N ASN A 100 9.58 -16.79 13.03
CA ASN A 100 9.12 -16.80 11.65
C ASN A 100 7.64 -17.25 11.59
N PHE A 101 6.75 -16.44 11.00
CA PHE A 101 5.31 -16.73 10.96
C PHE A 101 4.99 -18.06 10.25
N LYS A 102 5.70 -18.38 9.17
CA LYS A 102 5.52 -19.65 8.44
C LYS A 102 5.89 -20.85 9.31
N ASP A 103 6.97 -20.75 10.07
CA ASP A 103 7.44 -21.82 10.96
C ASP A 103 6.53 -21.99 12.19
N ALA A 104 6.03 -20.88 12.73
CA ALA A 104 5.03 -20.87 13.80
C ALA A 104 3.75 -21.62 13.39
N LEU A 105 3.25 -21.34 12.17
CA LEU A 105 2.10 -22.05 11.60
C LEU A 105 2.38 -23.52 11.30
N ALA A 106 3.56 -23.85 10.77
CA ALA A 106 3.95 -25.23 10.48
C ALA A 106 4.07 -26.09 11.75
N SER A 107 4.38 -25.45 12.89
CA SER A 107 4.48 -26.10 14.21
C SER A 107 3.14 -26.20 14.94
N ASP A 108 2.11 -25.49 14.49
CA ASP A 108 0.77 -25.54 15.09
C ASP A 108 -0.01 -26.76 14.61
N THR A 109 -0.34 -27.67 15.52
CA THR A 109 -1.06 -28.91 15.20
C THR A 109 -2.45 -28.67 14.61
N ARG A 110 -3.11 -27.56 14.98
CA ARG A 110 -4.42 -27.19 14.43
C ARG A 110 -4.30 -26.87 12.94
N VAL A 111 -3.23 -26.19 12.54
CA VAL A 111 -2.92 -25.89 11.13
C VAL A 111 -2.46 -27.14 10.40
N ALA A 112 -1.51 -27.90 10.96
CA ALA A 112 -0.96 -29.12 10.36
C ALA A 112 -2.02 -30.22 10.15
N SER A 113 -3.08 -30.25 10.96
CA SER A 113 -4.21 -31.17 10.78
C SER A 113 -5.09 -30.85 9.57
N LYS A 114 -5.01 -29.63 9.03
CA LYS A 114 -5.87 -29.13 7.95
C LYS A 114 -5.12 -28.86 6.64
N LEU A 115 -3.85 -28.48 6.75
CA LEU A 115 -3.00 -28.11 5.62
C LEU A 115 -1.74 -28.96 5.63
N ASN A 116 -1.44 -29.59 4.50
CA ASN A 116 -0.15 -30.24 4.32
C ASN A 116 0.95 -29.21 4.01
N LYS A 117 2.22 -29.65 4.05
CA LYS A 117 3.38 -28.76 3.85
C LYS A 117 3.39 -28.06 2.49
N ASN A 118 2.89 -28.71 1.43
CA ASN A 118 2.86 -28.14 0.10
C ASN A 118 1.78 -27.06 -0.01
N GLU A 119 0.58 -27.33 0.52
CA GLU A 119 -0.51 -26.35 0.60
C GLU A 119 -0.10 -25.13 1.42
N LEU A 120 0.58 -25.35 2.55
CA LEU A 120 1.10 -24.25 3.35
C LEU A 120 2.15 -23.43 2.58
N ALA A 121 3.07 -24.08 1.85
CA ALA A 121 4.09 -23.39 1.07
C ALA A 121 3.48 -22.53 -0.06
N GLU A 122 2.43 -23.00 -0.72
CA GLU A 122 1.74 -22.27 -1.80
C GLU A 122 1.08 -20.96 -1.31
N ILE A 123 0.62 -20.94 -0.07
CA ILE A 123 0.01 -19.74 0.54
C ILE A 123 1.02 -18.61 0.69
N PHE A 124 2.31 -18.93 0.84
CA PHE A 124 3.40 -17.95 0.97
C PHE A 124 4.00 -17.53 -0.39
N ASP A 125 3.30 -17.78 -1.51
CA ASP A 125 3.70 -17.27 -2.83
C ASP A 125 3.18 -15.84 -3.07
N TYR A 126 4.11 -14.90 -3.26
CA TYR A 126 3.81 -13.50 -3.62
C TYR A 126 3.14 -13.35 -4.99
N LYS A 127 3.31 -14.31 -5.93
CA LYS A 127 2.66 -14.27 -7.25
C LYS A 127 1.16 -14.10 -7.15
N HIS A 128 0.55 -14.63 -6.09
CA HIS A 128 -0.87 -14.42 -5.84
C HIS A 128 -1.22 -12.94 -5.72
N HIS A 129 -0.42 -12.12 -5.03
CA HIS A 129 -0.71 -10.70 -4.80
C HIS A 129 -0.48 -9.84 -6.05
N VAL A 130 0.40 -10.27 -6.95
CA VAL A 130 0.74 -9.55 -8.19
C VAL A 130 0.02 -10.09 -9.43
N ARG A 131 -0.87 -11.08 -9.29
CA ARG A 131 -1.56 -11.76 -10.40
C ARG A 131 -2.38 -10.84 -11.33
N ASN A 132 -2.77 -9.67 -10.83
CA ASN A 132 -3.59 -8.70 -11.56
C ASN A 132 -2.79 -7.47 -12.01
N VAL A 133 -1.45 -7.48 -11.86
CA VAL A 133 -0.62 -6.33 -12.26
C VAL A 133 -0.81 -6.03 -13.75
N ASP A 134 -0.71 -7.02 -14.62
CA ASP A 134 -0.86 -6.84 -16.07
C ASP A 134 -2.24 -6.24 -16.42
N VAL A 135 -3.31 -6.75 -15.80
CA VAL A 135 -4.68 -6.22 -16.00
C VAL A 135 -4.80 -4.74 -15.59
N ILE A 136 -4.05 -4.30 -14.57
CA ILE A 136 -4.04 -2.90 -14.13
C ILE A 136 -3.25 -2.04 -15.12
N PHE A 137 -2.10 -2.53 -15.61
CA PHE A 137 -1.28 -1.82 -16.60
C PHE A 137 -2.05 -1.66 -17.93
N ASP A 138 -2.71 -2.73 -18.41
CA ASP A 138 -3.55 -2.70 -19.60
C ASP A 138 -4.66 -1.63 -19.51
N ARG A 139 -5.29 -1.48 -18.33
CA ARG A 139 -6.34 -0.46 -18.11
C ARG A 139 -5.80 0.96 -18.12
N LEU A 140 -4.53 1.15 -17.78
CA LEU A 140 -3.85 2.45 -17.82
C LEU A 140 -3.26 2.75 -19.20
N GLY A 141 -3.29 1.80 -20.14
CA GLY A 141 -2.67 1.92 -21.45
C GLY A 141 -1.14 1.95 -21.39
N LEU A 142 -0.56 1.25 -20.40
CA LEU A 142 0.88 1.11 -20.19
C LEU A 142 1.37 -0.29 -20.56
#